data_AF-A0A3D4T8L7-F1
#
_entry.id   AF-A0A3D4T8L7-F1
#
_cell.length_a   1.000
_cell.length_b   1.000
_cell.length_c   1.000
_cell.angle_alpha   90.00
_cell.angle_beta   90.00
_cell.angle_gamma   90.00
#
_symmetry.space_group_name_H-M   'P 1'
#
loop_
_entity.id
_entity.type
_entity.pdbx_description
1 polymer ?
#
loop_
_entity_poly.entity_id
_entity_poly.type
_entity_poly.pdbx_seq_one_letter_code
_entity_poly.pdbx_strand_id
1 'polypeptide(L)'
;CSLRPHEDKFTFSAIFQMNAKAEVKQYWLGRTVIHSDHRYTYEDVQDIIEGKSAGPNKEVVLFLNDLAQKLRKQRFKKGAINFSSQEVRFKLDEKGKP
;
A
#
# COMPACT_ATOMS: atom_id res chain seq x y z
N CYS A 1 5.99 12.74 -13.43
CA CYS A 1 4.86 11.92 -12.93
C CYS A 1 5.10 11.24 -11.59
N SER A 2 6.33 11.20 -11.04
CA SER A 2 6.57 10.68 -9.67
C SER A 2 5.68 11.42 -8.65
N LEU A 3 5.01 10.65 -7.78
CA LEU A 3 4.16 11.14 -6.71
C LEU A 3 5.02 11.39 -5.47
N ARG A 4 5.82 12.45 -5.48
CA ARG A 4 6.61 12.80 -4.28
C ARG A 4 5.70 13.53 -3.28
N PRO A 5 6.01 13.46 -1.99
CA PRO A 5 5.19 14.07 -0.96
C PRO A 5 5.30 15.61 -0.99
N HIS A 6 4.30 16.28 -0.43
CA HIS A 6 4.22 17.73 -0.26
C HIS A 6 4.16 18.56 -1.55
N GLU A 7 3.68 17.95 -2.64
CA GLU A 7 3.48 18.62 -3.91
C GLU A 7 2.24 18.08 -4.63
N ASP A 8 1.50 18.98 -5.28
CA ASP A 8 0.29 18.63 -6.02
C ASP A 8 0.62 17.85 -7.31
N LYS A 9 -0.15 16.80 -7.58
CA LYS A 9 0.04 15.92 -8.74
C LYS A 9 -1.29 15.59 -9.40
N PHE A 10 -1.32 15.66 -10.73
CA PHE A 10 -2.43 15.14 -11.54
C PHE A 10 -2.40 13.61 -11.55
N THR A 11 -3.55 13.01 -11.25
CA THR A 11 -3.70 11.56 -11.20
C THR A 11 -4.99 11.11 -11.87
N PHE A 12 -5.06 9.82 -12.19
CA PHE A 12 -6.32 9.14 -12.47
C PHE A 12 -6.60 8.22 -11.28
N SER A 13 -7.67 8.49 -10.54
CA SER A 13 -7.99 7.82 -9.28
C SER A 13 -9.10 6.80 -9.45
N ALA A 14 -9.02 5.73 -8.67
CA ALA A 14 -10.11 4.79 -8.42
C ALA A 14 -10.54 4.89 -6.96
N ILE A 15 -11.79 5.27 -6.71
CA ILE A 15 -12.37 5.44 -5.37
C ILE A 15 -13.42 4.36 -5.17
N PHE A 16 -13.33 3.63 -4.06
CA PHE A 16 -14.23 2.53 -3.74
C PHE A 16 -14.99 2.83 -2.46
N GLN A 17 -16.32 2.69 -2.49
CA GLN A 17 -17.14 2.63 -1.30
C GLN A 17 -17.32 1.17 -0.90
N MET A 18 -16.85 0.83 0.29
CA MET A 18 -16.79 -0.55 0.78
C MET A 18 -17.47 -0.67 2.15
N ASN A 19 -18.00 -1.85 2.46
CA ASN A 19 -18.46 -2.16 3.81
C ASN A 19 -17.34 -2.78 4.68
N ALA A 20 -17.62 -2.97 5.97
CA ALA A 20 -16.67 -3.55 6.93
C ALA A 20 -16.20 -4.99 6.59
N LYS A 21 -16.91 -5.68 5.69
CA LYS A 21 -16.58 -7.03 5.19
C LYS A 21 -15.67 -7.00 3.94
N ALA A 22 -15.16 -5.82 3.57
CA ALA A 22 -14.36 -5.58 2.37
C ALA A 22 -15.10 -5.83 1.05
N GLU A 23 -16.44 -5.72 1.06
CA GLU A 23 -17.24 -5.81 -0.16
C GLU A 23 -17.42 -4.42 -0.77
N VAL A 24 -17.10 -4.28 -2.07
CA VAL A 24 -17.34 -3.07 -2.83
C VAL A 24 -18.84 -2.92 -3.11
N LYS A 25 -19.40 -1.75 -2.79
CA LYS A 25 -20.79 -1.40 -3.10
C LYS A 25 -20.88 -0.46 -4.30
N GLN A 26 -19.95 0.47 -4.41
CA GLN A 26 -19.86 1.41 -5.51
C GLN A 26 -18.39 1.74 -5.77
N TYR A 27 -18.08 2.13 -7.01
CA TYR A 27 -16.79 2.70 -7.36
C TYR A 27 -16.96 3.91 -8.27
N TRP A 28 -15.95 4.77 -8.28
CA TRP A 28 -15.82 5.90 -9.17
C TRP A 28 -14.40 5.94 -9.74
N LEU A 29 -14.28 6.25 -11.03
CA LEU A 29 -13.01 6.40 -11.74
C LEU A 29 -12.97 7.78 -12.38
N GLY A 30 -11.85 8.49 -12.26
CA GLY A 30 -11.73 9.79 -12.91
C GLY A 30 -10.41 10.51 -12.64
N ARG A 31 -10.23 11.63 -13.35
CA ARG A 31 -9.07 12.51 -13.19
C ARG A 31 -9.21 13.35 -11.94
N THR A 32 -8.12 13.48 -11.19
CA THR A 32 -8.05 14.15 -9.89
C THR A 32 -6.72 14.89 -9.74
N VAL A 33 -6.64 15.74 -8.71
CA VAL A 33 -5.40 16.29 -8.17
C VAL A 33 -5.23 15.73 -6.77
N ILE A 34 -4.04 15.23 -6.44
CA ILE A 34 -3.71 14.77 -5.08
C ILE A 34 -2.50 15.50 -4.53
N HIS A 35 -2.40 15.53 -3.20
CA HIS A 35 -1.25 16.01 -2.45
C HIS A 35 -0.79 14.87 -1.52
N SER A 36 0.32 14.22 -1.85
CA SER A 36 0.81 13.09 -1.06
C SER A 36 1.37 13.60 0.27
N ASP A 37 0.81 13.13 1.39
CA ASP A 37 1.18 13.58 2.73
C ASP A 37 2.50 12.99 3.22
N HIS A 38 2.76 11.71 2.93
CA HIS A 38 3.98 11.04 3.41
C HIS A 38 4.46 9.94 2.46
N ARG A 39 5.80 9.79 2.37
CA ARG A 39 6.46 8.69 1.65
C ARG A 39 7.02 7.70 2.66
N TYR A 40 6.45 6.51 2.69
CA TYR A 40 6.91 5.41 3.53
C TYR A 40 7.92 4.51 2.81
N THR A 41 8.85 3.92 3.57
CA THR A 41 9.52 2.67 3.21
C THR A 41 8.71 1.46 3.68
N TYR A 42 9.03 0.25 3.20
CA TYR A 42 8.33 -0.95 3.66
C TYR A 42 8.58 -1.22 5.13
N GLU A 43 9.81 -0.97 5.57
CA GLU A 43 10.26 -1.10 6.94
C GLU A 43 9.48 -0.16 7.87
N ASP A 44 9.27 1.10 7.47
CA ASP A 44 8.47 2.05 8.25
C ASP A 44 7.05 1.54 8.50
N VAL A 45 6.39 1.06 7.44
CA VAL A 45 5.01 0.54 7.53
C VAL A 45 4.98 -0.73 8.39
N GLN A 46 5.98 -1.60 8.27
CA GLN A 46 6.07 -2.83 9.06
C GLN A 46 6.21 -2.53 10.55
N ASP A 47 7.07 -1.58 10.91
CA ASP A 47 7.26 -1.17 12.32
C ASP A 47 5.97 -0.57 12.92
N ILE A 48 5.19 0.16 12.12
CA ILE A 48 3.86 0.66 12.53
C ILE A 48 2.89 -0.50 12.77
N ILE A 49 2.85 -1.48 11.86
CA ILE A 49 1.98 -2.66 11.95
C ILE A 49 2.32 -3.51 13.18
N GLU A 50 3.61 -3.67 13.48
CA GLU A 50 4.10 -4.43 14.63
C GLU A 50 4.03 -3.66 15.95
N GLY A 51 3.62 -2.39 15.92
CA GLY A 51 3.51 -1.53 17.10
C GLY A 51 4.85 -1.05 17.65
N LYS A 52 5.95 -1.21 16.90
CA LYS A 52 7.28 -0.71 17.24
C LYS A 52 7.41 0.80 17.03
N SER A 53 6.57 1.37 16.19
CA SER A 53 6.48 2.81 15.93
C SER A 53 5.03 3.29 16.00
N ALA A 54 4.83 4.50 16.51
CA ALA A 54 3.56 5.18 16.34
C ALA A 54 3.41 5.65 14.89
N GLY A 55 4.43 6.29 14.32
CA GLY A 55 4.46 6.76 12.94
C GLY A 55 3.33 7.73 12.54
N PRO A 56 3.46 8.43 11.41
CA PRO A 56 2.36 9.22 10.87
C PRO A 56 1.22 8.31 10.36
N ASN A 57 -0.02 8.76 10.51
CA ASN A 57 -1.22 8.10 9.99
C ASN A 57 -1.41 6.63 10.42
N LYS A 58 -0.95 6.27 11.63
CA LYS A 58 -1.03 4.91 12.21
C LYS A 58 -2.37 4.21 11.98
N GLU A 59 -3.46 4.89 12.33
CA GLU A 59 -4.80 4.30 12.29
C GLU A 59 -5.20 3.92 10.86
N VAL A 60 -4.84 4.76 9.88
CA VAL A 60 -5.07 4.49 8.46
C VAL A 60 -4.24 3.30 7.99
N VAL A 61 -2.96 3.23 8.39
CA VAL A 61 -2.08 2.09 8.07
C VAL A 61 -2.65 0.79 8.62
N LEU A 62 -3.06 0.77 9.89
CA LEU A 62 -3.63 -0.42 10.53
C LEU A 62 -4.98 -0.81 9.90
N PHE A 63 -5.82 0.16 9.56
CA PHE A 63 -7.08 -0.07 8.85
C PHE A 63 -6.85 -0.69 7.47
N LEU A 64 -5.90 -0.17 6.70
CA LEU A 64 -5.54 -0.72 5.38
C LEU A 64 -4.94 -2.13 5.50
N ASN A 65 -4.17 -2.42 6.56
CA ASN A 65 -3.67 -3.76 6.82
C ASN A 65 -4.80 -4.76 7.12
N ASP A 66 -5.77 -4.41 7.97
CA ASP A 66 -6.96 -5.24 8.22
C ASP A 66 -7.73 -5.52 6.92
N LEU A 67 -7.97 -4.48 6.12
CA LEU A 67 -8.63 -4.60 4.83
C LEU A 67 -7.84 -5.53 3.88
N ALA A 68 -6.53 -5.37 3.79
CA ALA A 68 -5.65 -6.21 2.98
C ALA A 68 -5.69 -7.68 3.42
N GLN A 69 -5.72 -7.96 4.72
CA GLN A 69 -5.86 -9.32 5.25
C GLN A 69 -7.20 -9.94 4.89
N LYS A 70 -8.31 -9.20 5.01
CA LYS A 70 -9.65 -9.65 4.60
C LYS A 70 -9.69 -9.98 3.10
N LEU A 71 -9.20 -9.08 2.26
CA LEU A 71 -9.15 -9.27 0.81
C LEU A 71 -8.24 -10.44 0.42
N ARG A 72 -7.08 -10.59 1.07
CA ARG A 72 -6.16 -11.71 0.84
C ARG A 72 -6.82 -13.04 1.19
N LYS A 73 -7.51 -13.15 2.34
CA LYS A 73 -8.28 -14.35 2.72
C LYS A 73 -9.34 -14.69 1.68
N GLN A 74 -10.11 -13.71 1.21
CA GLN A 74 -11.12 -13.92 0.17
C GLN A 74 -10.51 -14.37 -1.16
N ARG A 75 -9.39 -13.76 -1.57
CA ARG A 75 -8.66 -14.10 -2.79
C ARG A 75 -8.22 -15.58 -2.78
N PHE A 76 -7.67 -16.06 -1.67
CA PHE A 76 -7.30 -17.48 -1.52
C PHE A 76 -8.51 -18.41 -1.48
N LYS A 77 -9.59 -18.04 -0.77
CA LYS A 77 -10.84 -18.82 -0.79
C LYS A 77 -11.44 -18.97 -2.19
N LYS A 78 -11.20 -18.00 -3.08
CA LYS A 78 -11.60 -18.04 -4.50
C LYS A 78 -10.63 -18.82 -5.41
N GLY A 79 -9.65 -19.54 -4.84
CA GLY A 79 -8.75 -20.41 -5.59
C GLY A 79 -7.49 -19.74 -6.14
N ALA A 80 -7.16 -18.51 -5.69
CA ALA A 80 -5.89 -17.90 -6.09
C ALA A 80 -4.71 -18.68 -5.54
N ILE A 81 -3.70 -18.89 -6.38
CA ILE A 81 -2.45 -19.56 -6.03
C ILE A 81 -1.40 -18.49 -5.73
N ASN A 82 -0.60 -18.70 -4.67
CA ASN A 82 0.54 -17.84 -4.38
C ASN A 82 1.79 -18.44 -5.02
N PHE A 83 2.25 -17.86 -6.13
CA PHE A 83 3.55 -18.18 -6.68
C PHE A 83 4.59 -17.32 -5.95
N SER A 84 5.38 -17.94 -5.07
CA SER A 84 6.57 -17.27 -4.51
C SER A 84 7.72 -17.43 -5.50
N SER A 85 8.13 -16.33 -6.12
CA SER A 85 9.46 -16.25 -6.76
C SER A 85 10.44 -15.68 -5.74
N GLN A 86 11.65 -16.24 -5.66
CA GLN A 86 12.73 -15.62 -4.89
C GLN A 86 13.27 -14.45 -5.70
N GLU A 87 12.96 -13.22 -5.26
CA GLU A 87 13.60 -12.02 -5.83
C GLU A 87 15.02 -11.89 -5.26
N VAL A 88 16.02 -11.89 -6.13
CA VAL A 88 17.41 -11.61 -5.75
C VAL A 88 17.60 -10.09 -5.69
N ARG A 89 18.07 -9.57 -4.55
CA ARG A 89 18.45 -8.16 -4.38
C ARG A 89 19.96 -8.06 -4.18
N PHE A 90 20.61 -7.24 -4.99
CA PHE A 90 22.03 -6.93 -4.85
C PHE A 90 22.19 -5.64 -4.05
N LYS A 91 23.05 -5.65 -3.02
CA LYS A 91 23.45 -4.43 -2.31
C LYS A 91 24.80 -4.00 -2.87
N LEU A 92 24.80 -2.94 -3.67
CA LEU A 92 26.03 -2.41 -4.24
C LEU A 92 26.80 -1.58 -3.20
N ASP A 93 28.13 -1.65 -3.24
CA ASP A 93 29.01 -0.72 -2.53
C ASP A 93 29.06 0.67 -3.22
N GLU A 94 29.76 1.63 -2.62
CA GLU A 94 29.91 2.99 -3.15
C GLU A 94 30.57 3.05 -4.54
N LYS A 95 31.25 1.98 -4.96
CA LYS A 95 31.89 1.86 -6.29
C LYS A 95 31.02 1.07 -7.27
N GLY A 96 29.77 0.78 -6.90
CA GLY A 96 28.80 0.08 -7.75
C GLY A 96 29.06 -1.42 -7.88
N LYS A 97 29.89 -2.02 -7.01
CA LYS A 97 30.12 -3.47 -7.01
C LYS A 97 29.10 -4.19 -6.11
N PRO A 98 28.41 -5.24 -6.62
CA PRO A 98 27.47 -6.03 -5.86
C PRO A 98 28.08 -6.90 -4.76
#